data_AF-A0A7X6VP32-F1
#
_entry.id   AF-A0A7X6VP32-F1
#
_cell.length_a   1.000
_cell.length_b   1.000
_cell.length_c   1.000
_cell.angle_alpha   90.00
_cell.angle_beta   90.00
_cell.angle_gamma   90.00
#
_symmetry.space_group_name_H-M   'P 1'
#
loop_
_entity.id
_entity.type
_entity.pdbx_description
1 polymer ?
#
loop_
_entity_poly.entity_id
_entity_poly.type
_entity_poly.pdbx_seq_one_letter_code
_entity_poly.pdbx_strand_id
1 'polypeptide(L)'
;MYKFQNLLNKYFETKVSLDIKHDPQTALYEELFTHKPAYIVQRAVSLGKLLKELNIESPLIISLFFYFKNLDDLEEFAKIYQIEIIKLDDTSEAIRVDIQIANTEYLIDIKIREVLLNSMIYNGQYIRVLVHTQTKQL
;
A
#
# COMPACT_ATOMS: atom_id res chain seq x y z
N MET A 1 1.77 26.51 -9.26
CA MET A 1 1.74 25.83 -10.56
C MET A 1 3.10 25.89 -11.28
N TYR A 2 3.63 27.07 -11.64
CA TYR A 2 4.93 27.22 -12.33
C TYR A 2 6.14 26.59 -11.62
N LYS A 3 6.20 26.59 -10.28
CA LYS A 3 7.34 26.01 -9.54
C LYS A 3 7.49 24.50 -9.75
N PHE A 4 6.39 23.77 -9.83
CA PHE A 4 6.43 22.31 -9.99
C PHE A 4 6.78 21.90 -11.43
N GLN A 5 6.17 22.56 -12.43
CA GLN A 5 6.53 22.31 -13.82
C GLN A 5 8.00 22.67 -14.09
N ASN A 6 8.51 23.76 -13.52
CA ASN A 6 9.92 24.13 -13.64
C ASN A 6 10.85 23.11 -12.97
N LEU A 7 10.45 22.54 -11.82
CA LEU A 7 11.18 21.46 -11.17
C LEU A 7 11.27 20.23 -12.09
N LEU A 8 10.14 19.81 -12.66
CA LEU A 8 10.07 18.66 -13.56
C LEU A 8 10.90 18.89 -14.82
N ASN A 9 10.81 20.09 -15.42
CA ASN A 9 11.59 20.44 -16.59
C ASN A 9 13.10 20.37 -16.33
N LYS A 10 13.53 20.82 -15.15
CA LYS A 10 14.93 20.75 -14.75
C LYS A 10 15.37 19.31 -14.51
N TYR A 11 14.52 18.48 -13.91
CA TYR A 11 14.85 17.11 -13.56
C TYR A 11 14.95 16.19 -14.79
N PHE A 12 14.03 16.35 -15.75
CA PHE A 12 13.99 15.54 -16.97
C PHE A 12 14.70 16.19 -18.16
N GLU A 13 15.31 17.35 -17.94
CA GLU A 13 16.03 18.13 -18.97
C GLU A 13 15.19 18.40 -20.25
N THR A 14 13.87 18.47 -20.10
CA THR A 14 12.93 18.61 -21.23
C THR A 14 11.70 19.42 -20.83
N LYS A 15 10.96 19.94 -21.81
CA LYS A 15 9.69 20.61 -21.54
C LYS A 15 8.61 19.56 -21.28
N VAL A 16 8.24 19.41 -20.01
CA VAL A 16 7.17 18.54 -19.55
C VAL A 16 5.83 19.25 -19.70
N SER A 17 4.90 18.60 -20.40
CA SER A 17 3.49 19.03 -20.42
C SER A 17 2.83 18.63 -19.11
N LEU A 18 2.09 19.55 -18.50
CA LEU A 18 1.47 19.35 -17.19
C LEU A 18 -0.04 19.48 -17.35
N ASP A 19 -0.74 18.37 -17.17
CA ASP A 19 -2.21 18.29 -17.14
C ASP A 19 -2.66 18.07 -15.70
N ILE A 20 -3.21 19.11 -15.06
CA ILE A 20 -3.79 19.02 -13.72
C ILE A 20 -5.28 18.79 -13.85
N LYS A 21 -5.73 17.61 -13.46
CA LYS A 21 -7.15 17.27 -13.38
C LYS A 21 -7.63 17.43 -11.94
N HIS A 22 -8.77 18.09 -11.76
CA HIS A 22 -9.45 18.15 -10.48
C HIS A 22 -10.24 16.84 -10.29
N ASP A 23 -9.90 16.07 -9.26
CA ASP A 23 -10.48 14.74 -9.01
C ASP A 23 -11.15 14.68 -7.62
N PRO A 24 -12.32 15.32 -7.45
CA PRO A 24 -12.96 15.44 -6.14
C PRO A 24 -13.49 14.10 -5.62
N GLN A 25 -13.75 13.14 -6.52
CA GLN A 25 -14.26 11.81 -6.19
C GLN A 25 -13.17 10.72 -6.25
N THR A 26 -11.90 11.11 -6.38
CA THR A 26 -10.73 10.21 -6.43
C THR A 26 -10.78 9.14 -7.54
N ALA A 27 -11.64 9.31 -8.56
CA ALA A 27 -11.87 8.32 -9.60
C ALA A 27 -10.63 8.14 -10.51
N LEU A 28 -9.96 9.25 -10.86
CA LEU A 28 -8.73 9.20 -11.65
C LEU A 28 -7.58 8.60 -10.83
N TYR A 29 -7.54 8.89 -9.53
CA TYR A 29 -6.55 8.28 -8.62
C TYR A 29 -6.71 6.76 -8.54
N GLU A 30 -7.95 6.28 -8.41
CA GLU A 30 -8.26 4.85 -8.36
C GLU A 30 -7.90 4.12 -9.66
N GLU A 31 -8.29 4.69 -10.80
CA GLU A 31 -7.99 4.14 -12.12
C GLU A 31 -6.48 4.03 -12.38
N LEU A 32 -5.74 5.09 -12.06
CA LEU A 32 -4.35 5.23 -12.49
C LEU A 32 -3.33 4.65 -11.51
N PHE A 33 -3.61 4.71 -10.20
CA PHE A 33 -2.58 4.52 -9.18
C PHE A 33 -2.93 3.50 -8.09
N THR A 34 -4.16 3.50 -7.56
CA THR A 34 -4.50 2.71 -6.35
C THR A 34 -4.17 1.23 -6.47
N HIS A 35 -4.37 0.64 -7.64
CA HIS A 35 -4.14 -0.78 -7.87
C HIS A 35 -2.76 -1.10 -8.49
N LYS A 36 -1.91 -0.08 -8.71
CA LYS A 36 -0.56 -0.31 -9.27
C LYS A 36 0.38 -0.80 -8.17
N PRO A 37 1.02 -1.98 -8.31
CA PRO A 37 1.92 -2.52 -7.28
C PRO A 37 3.05 -1.56 -6.92
N ALA A 38 3.61 -0.88 -7.92
CA ALA A 38 4.66 0.12 -7.71
C ALA A 38 4.19 1.27 -6.81
N TYR A 39 2.95 1.73 -6.95
CA TYR A 39 2.39 2.78 -6.11
C TYR A 39 2.18 2.28 -4.68
N ILE A 40 1.59 1.10 -4.51
CA ILE A 40 1.33 0.50 -3.19
C ILE A 40 2.63 0.33 -2.39
N VAL A 41 3.67 -0.22 -3.05
CA VAL A 41 4.99 -0.40 -2.46
C VAL A 41 5.59 0.94 -2.04
N GLN A 42 5.60 1.94 -2.95
CA GLN A 42 6.17 3.25 -2.64
C GLN A 42 5.39 3.99 -1.55
N ARG A 43 4.07 3.81 -1.46
CA ARG A 43 3.25 4.35 -0.39
C ARG A 43 3.70 3.81 0.97
N ALA A 44 3.90 2.50 1.09
CA ALA A 44 4.34 1.90 2.34
C ALA A 44 5.78 2.28 2.72
N VAL A 45 6.70 2.32 1.74
CA VAL A 45 8.07 2.82 1.97
C VAL A 45 8.05 4.27 2.46
N SER A 46 7.21 5.12 1.85
CA SER A 46 7.06 6.52 2.24
C SER A 46 6.50 6.67 3.67
N LEU A 47 5.53 5.84 4.04
CA LEU A 47 5.00 5.83 5.42
C LEU A 47 6.07 5.35 6.43
N GLY A 48 6.87 4.34 6.09
CA GLY A 48 7.99 3.89 6.92
C GLY A 48 9.05 4.98 7.12
N LYS A 49 9.37 5.73 6.06
CA LYS A 49 10.26 6.91 6.13
C LYS A 49 9.73 7.96 7.10
N LEU A 50 8.46 8.32 6.99
CA LEU A 50 7.83 9.29 7.88
C LEU A 50 7.93 8.86 9.36
N LEU A 51 7.70 7.58 9.66
CA LEU A 51 7.86 7.07 11.03
C LEU A 51 9.32 7.13 11.51
N LYS A 52 10.28 6.93 10.62
CA LYS A 52 11.71 7.07 10.93
C LYS A 52 12.08 8.52 11.23
N GLU A 53 11.54 9.47 10.46
CA GLU A 53 11.71 10.91 10.69
C GLU A 53 11.13 11.34 12.06
N LEU A 54 10.12 10.63 12.55
CA LEU A 54 9.54 10.81 13.88
C LEU A 54 10.31 10.06 15.00
N ASN A 55 11.50 9.52 14.71
CA ASN A 55 12.34 8.74 15.64
C ASN A 55 11.66 7.48 16.23
N ILE A 56 10.77 6.85 15.46
CA ILE A 56 10.16 5.58 15.87
C ILE A 56 11.03 4.44 15.33
N GLU A 57 11.89 3.91 16.20
CA GLU A 57 12.85 2.84 15.88
C GLU A 57 12.30 1.42 16.03
N SER A 58 11.06 1.29 16.54
CA SER A 58 10.38 0.01 16.71
C SER A 58 10.17 -0.71 15.37
N PRO A 59 10.12 -2.06 15.36
CA PRO A 59 9.65 -2.81 14.20
C PRO A 59 8.31 -2.28 13.72
N LEU A 60 8.19 -2.09 12.41
CA LEU A 60 6.95 -1.67 11.79
C LEU A 60 6.01 -2.86 11.66
N ILE A 61 4.72 -2.58 11.78
CA ILE A 61 3.67 -3.47 11.31
C ILE A 61 3.10 -2.86 10.04
N ILE A 62 3.16 -3.62 8.96
CA ILE A 62 2.54 -3.30 7.69
C ILE A 62 1.29 -4.14 7.57
N SER A 63 0.13 -3.47 7.60
CA SER A 63 -1.17 -4.09 7.44
C SER A 63 -1.66 -3.89 6.01
N LEU A 64 -1.78 -4.98 5.26
CA LEU A 64 -2.33 -5.00 3.90
C LEU A 64 -3.75 -5.55 3.93
N PHE A 65 -4.65 -4.89 3.21
CA PHE A 65 -6.06 -5.25 3.17
C PHE A 65 -6.43 -5.72 1.77
N PHE A 66 -7.14 -6.85 1.72
CA PHE A 66 -7.55 -7.47 0.47
C PHE A 66 -9.01 -7.89 0.51
N TYR A 67 -9.63 -7.91 -0.67
CA TYR A 67 -10.94 -8.51 -0.91
C TYR A 67 -10.77 -9.73 -1.83
N PHE A 68 -11.48 -10.82 -1.51
CA PHE A 68 -11.50 -12.03 -2.32
C PHE A 68 -12.94 -12.32 -2.74
N LYS A 69 -13.14 -12.60 -4.02
CA LYS A 69 -14.46 -12.97 -4.56
C LYS A 69 -14.79 -14.43 -4.33
N ASN A 70 -13.77 -15.29 -4.35
CA ASN A 70 -13.89 -16.73 -4.16
C ASN A 70 -13.34 -17.12 -2.80
N LEU A 71 -14.09 -17.96 -2.07
CA LEU A 71 -13.67 -18.52 -0.80
C LEU A 71 -12.47 -19.46 -0.96
N ASP A 72 -12.42 -20.27 -2.03
CA ASP A 72 -11.31 -21.21 -2.26
C ASP A 72 -9.98 -20.48 -2.41
N ASP A 73 -9.98 -19.37 -3.15
CA ASP A 73 -8.82 -18.50 -3.35
C ASP A 73 -8.35 -17.88 -2.01
N LEU A 74 -9.31 -17.46 -1.18
CA LEU A 74 -9.04 -16.95 0.16
C LEU A 74 -8.43 -18.03 1.05
N GLU A 75 -8.97 -19.24 1.02
CA GLU A 75 -8.47 -20.37 1.82
C GLU A 75 -7.04 -20.75 1.44
N GLU A 76 -6.70 -20.77 0.14
CA GLU A 76 -5.33 -21.02 -0.29
C GLU A 76 -4.38 -19.89 0.13
N PHE A 77 -4.81 -18.63 0.01
CA PHE A 77 -4.02 -17.49 0.47
C PHE A 77 -3.80 -17.51 1.99
N ALA A 78 -4.81 -17.91 2.76
CA ALA A 78 -4.77 -18.04 4.22
C ALA A 78 -3.80 -19.13 4.72
N LYS A 79 -3.41 -20.09 3.87
CA LYS A 79 -2.37 -21.08 4.20
C LYS A 79 -0.97 -20.46 4.19
N ILE A 80 -0.77 -19.35 3.48
CA ILE A 80 0.53 -18.68 3.33
C ILE A 80 0.70 -17.59 4.38
N TYR A 81 -0.37 -16.84 4.66
CA TYR A 81 -0.34 -15.70 5.58
C TYR A 81 -1.37 -15.87 6.69
N GLN A 82 -0.99 -15.43 7.90
CA GLN A 82 -1.97 -15.24 8.96
C GLN A 82 -2.90 -14.08 8.58
N ILE A 83 -4.19 -14.36 8.51
CA ILE A 83 -5.23 -13.40 8.13
C ILE A 83 -6.17 -13.11 9.30
N GLU A 84 -6.66 -11.88 9.36
CA GLU A 84 -7.80 -11.48 10.19
C GLU A 84 -8.94 -11.02 9.28
N ILE A 85 -10.15 -11.55 9.47
CA ILE A 85 -11.33 -11.10 8.74
C ILE A 85 -11.84 -9.81 9.38
N ILE A 86 -12.03 -8.79 8.56
CA ILE A 86 -12.51 -7.47 8.95
C ILE A 86 -13.78 -7.19 8.16
N LYS A 87 -14.86 -6.92 8.89
CA LYS A 87 -16.10 -6.43 8.28
C LYS A 87 -15.90 -4.98 7.88
N LEU A 88 -16.04 -4.69 6.58
CA LEU A 88 -16.06 -3.32 6.09
C LEU A 88 -17.46 -2.74 6.33
N ASP A 89 -18.49 -3.46 5.87
CA ASP A 89 -19.90 -3.12 6.03
C ASP A 89 -20.74 -4.40 6.30
N ASP A 90 -22.07 -4.29 6.39
CA ASP A 90 -22.99 -5.42 6.62
C ASP A 90 -22.96 -6.50 5.51
N THR A 91 -22.35 -6.20 4.35
CA THR A 91 -22.38 -7.07 3.15
C THR A 91 -21.00 -7.38 2.57
N SER A 92 -19.94 -6.78 3.12
CA SER A 92 -18.60 -6.80 2.55
C SER A 92 -17.56 -7.16 3.61
N GLU A 93 -16.90 -8.29 3.41
CA GLU A 93 -15.80 -8.76 4.25
C GLU A 93 -14.47 -8.54 3.53
N ALA A 94 -13.49 -8.00 4.24
CA ALA A 94 -12.11 -7.91 3.80
C ALA A 94 -11.24 -8.76 4.72
N ILE A 95 -10.02 -9.03 4.27
CA ILE A 95 -9.00 -9.61 5.13
C ILE A 95 -7.88 -8.61 5.37
N ARG A 96 -7.26 -8.71 6.55
CA ARG A 96 -6.03 -8.02 6.90
C ARG A 96 -4.91 -9.03 7.06
N VAL A 97 -3.79 -8.74 6.41
CA VAL A 97 -2.51 -9.43 6.60
C VAL A 97 -1.58 -8.45 7.31
N ASP A 98 -1.11 -8.85 8.48
CA ASP A 98 -0.17 -8.06 9.27
C ASP A 98 1.24 -8.64 9.13
N ILE A 99 2.19 -7.76 8.78
CA ILE A 99 3.58 -8.15 8.56
C ILE A 99 4.46 -7.30 9.46
N GLN A 100 5.15 -7.95 10.39
CA GLN A 100 6.15 -7.30 11.21
C GLN A 100 7.49 -7.27 10.48
N ILE A 101 8.08 -6.09 10.33
CA ILE A 101 9.32 -5.91 9.58
C ILE A 101 10.17 -4.79 10.18
N ALA A 102 11.50 -4.91 10.04
CA ALA A 102 12.38 -3.80 10.38
C ALA A 102 12.08 -2.59 9.48
N ASN A 103 12.20 -1.38 10.03
CA ASN A 103 11.99 -0.14 9.28
C ASN A 103 13.16 0.13 8.31
N THR A 104 13.22 -0.64 7.23
CA THR A 104 14.26 -0.54 6.21
C THR A 104 13.62 -0.63 4.83
N GLU A 105 13.86 0.37 3.99
CA GLU A 105 13.15 0.57 2.71
C GLU A 105 13.18 -0.68 1.81
N TYR A 106 14.35 -1.32 1.67
CA TYR A 106 14.49 -2.49 0.80
C TYR A 106 13.71 -3.71 1.34
N LEU A 107 13.64 -3.87 2.67
CA LEU A 107 12.89 -4.96 3.30
C LEU A 107 11.39 -4.76 3.09
N ILE A 108 10.93 -3.52 3.31
CA ILE A 108 9.55 -3.11 3.09
C ILE A 108 9.15 -3.37 1.63
N ASP A 109 9.99 -2.95 0.67
CA ASP A 109 9.73 -3.14 -0.76
C ASP A 109 9.57 -4.62 -1.12
N ILE A 110 10.58 -5.45 -0.81
CA ILE A 110 10.58 -6.88 -1.15
C ILE A 110 9.36 -7.58 -0.56
N LYS A 111 9.08 -7.34 0.72
CA LYS A 111 8.03 -8.06 1.44
C LYS A 111 6.63 -7.68 0.94
N ILE A 112 6.39 -6.41 0.63
CA ILE A 112 5.09 -6.00 0.08
C ILE A 112 4.91 -6.56 -1.33
N ARG A 113 5.95 -6.56 -2.17
CA ARG A 113 5.87 -7.17 -3.50
C ARG A 113 5.53 -8.65 -3.43
N GLU A 114 6.14 -9.38 -2.51
CA GLU A 114 5.86 -10.79 -2.28
C GLU A 114 4.37 -11.01 -1.93
N VAL A 115 3.83 -10.24 -1.00
CA VAL A 115 2.42 -10.39 -0.58
C VAL A 115 1.46 -10.00 -1.70
N LEU A 116 1.75 -8.91 -2.43
CA LEU A 116 0.95 -8.49 -3.58
C LEU A 116 1.00 -9.54 -4.72
N LEU A 117 2.16 -10.16 -4.94
CA LEU A 117 2.29 -11.23 -5.94
C LEU A 117 1.43 -12.43 -5.55
N ASN A 118 1.52 -12.86 -4.29
CA ASN A 118 0.72 -13.97 -3.79
C ASN A 118 -0.78 -13.63 -3.83
N SER A 119 -1.19 -12.42 -3.46
CA SER A 119 -2.59 -12.04 -3.58
C SER A 119 -3.06 -12.09 -5.04
N MET A 120 -2.24 -11.65 -5.99
CA MET A 120 -2.56 -11.73 -7.42
C MET A 120 -2.72 -13.17 -7.92
N ILE A 121 -1.86 -14.09 -7.47
CA ILE A 121 -1.95 -15.52 -7.82
C ILE A 121 -3.31 -16.09 -7.41
N TYR A 122 -3.82 -15.69 -6.25
CA TYR A 122 -5.12 -16.11 -5.71
C TYR A 122 -6.22 -15.06 -5.93
N ASN A 123 -6.15 -14.26 -7.00
CA ASN A 123 -7.20 -13.30 -7.39
C ASN A 123 -7.65 -12.29 -6.31
N GLY A 124 -6.82 -12.04 -5.31
CA GLY A 124 -7.03 -11.07 -4.25
C GLY A 124 -6.93 -9.64 -4.78
N GLN A 125 -7.90 -8.81 -4.41
CA GLN A 125 -7.98 -7.42 -4.80
C GLN A 125 -7.48 -6.53 -3.66
N TYR A 126 -6.40 -5.78 -3.91
CA TYR A 126 -5.87 -4.84 -2.94
C TYR A 126 -6.86 -3.71 -2.64
N ILE A 127 -7.03 -3.40 -1.35
CA ILE A 127 -7.86 -2.30 -0.85
C ILE A 127 -6.97 -1.16 -0.34
N ARG A 128 -6.12 -1.43 0.65
CA ARG A 128 -5.28 -0.41 1.29
C ARG A 128 -4.06 -1.01 2.01
N VAL A 129 -3.10 -0.14 2.30
CA VAL A 129 -1.94 -0.41 3.15
C VAL A 129 -1.93 0.59 4.31
N LEU A 130 -1.70 0.08 5.52
CA LEU A 130 -1.45 0.87 6.71
C LEU A 130 -0.08 0.49 7.26
N VAL A 131 0.65 1.47 7.76
CA VAL A 131 1.94 1.27 8.43
C VAL A 131 1.83 1.88 9.80
N HIS A 132 2.08 1.08 10.83
CA HIS A 132 2.03 1.51 12.22
C HIS A 132 3.11 0.78 13.02
N THR A 133 3.17 1.05 14.33
CA THR A 133 4.08 0.36 15.25
C THR A 133 3.27 -0.24 16.37
N GLN A 134 3.82 -1.23 17.07
CA GLN A 134 3.19 -1.74 18.28
C GLN A 134 3.08 -0.60 19.30
N THR A 135 1.89 -0.04 19.45
CA THR A 135 1.59 0.84 20.58
C THR A 135 1.62 -0.04 21.83
N LYS A 136 2.66 0.08 22.66
CA LYS A 136 2.55 -0.39 24.04
C LYS A 136 1.36 0.37 24.65
N GLN A 137 0.28 -0.32 24.95
CA GLN A 137 -0.74 0.21 25.86
C GLN A 137 -0.02 0.49 27.18
N LEU A 138 0.12 1.78 27.50
CA LEU A 138 0.55 2.27 28.82
C LEU A 138 -0.65 2.26 29.76
#